data_AF-A0A8W8P1U7-F1
#
_entry.id   AF-A0A8W8P1U7-F1
#
_cell.length_a   1.000
_cell.length_b   1.000
_cell.length_c   1.000
_cell.angle_alpha   90.00
_cell.angle_beta   90.00
_cell.angle_gamma   90.00
#
_symmetry.space_group_name_H-M   'P 1'
#
loop_
_entity.id
_entity.type
_entity.pdbx_description
1 polymer ?
#
loop_
_entity_poly.entity_id
_entity_poly.type
_entity_poly.pdbx_seq_one_letter_code
_entity_poly.pdbx_strand_id
1 'polypeptide(L)'
;MAVNRLFLLLVIAFELCANQQSKAEVVRRLEKPALQTLALSASPINDTLSARTGVFIGPSDTQIQFSGQSMKINKEENDVFSVRLTTTEFNLEANSPFGSRMLKIKSNSAKEAMRILFNLNSNARRETKFHLNNCKIEIEKRENGTQTEYKARVENCADEDGFEKYFVLDLNFKSGDASQIYSLDLNGPDIQRVSKYFKYAKTYYTSTERDTYYTILNNSALEADEITITNFHFTVSSKSNPSLFSDDLYSTYYWNYYI
;
A
#
# COMPACT_ATOMS: atom_id res chain seq x y z
N MET A 1 17.23 -58.75 -10.85
CA MET A 1 15.93 -58.10 -10.52
C MET A 1 16.04 -56.87 -9.59
N ALA A 2 17.23 -56.35 -9.26
CA ALA A 2 17.38 -55.16 -8.40
C ALA A 2 17.47 -53.83 -9.20
N VAL A 3 18.00 -53.87 -10.43
CA VAL A 3 18.25 -52.67 -11.26
C VAL A 3 16.94 -51.99 -11.71
N ASN A 4 15.89 -52.76 -12.03
CA ASN A 4 14.59 -52.21 -12.42
C ASN A 4 13.86 -51.48 -11.28
N ARG A 5 14.12 -51.82 -10.01
CA ARG A 5 13.50 -51.14 -8.86
C ARG A 5 14.17 -49.80 -8.56
N LEU A 6 15.48 -49.70 -8.78
CA LEU A 6 16.23 -48.45 -8.58
C LEU A 6 15.83 -47.39 -9.61
N PHE A 7 15.65 -47.80 -10.87
CA PHE A 7 15.16 -46.92 -11.94
C PHE A 7 13.73 -46.43 -11.68
N LEU A 8 12.85 -47.30 -11.19
CA LEU A 8 11.47 -46.93 -10.86
C LEU A 8 11.42 -45.89 -9.73
N LEU A 9 12.25 -46.05 -8.69
CA LEU A 9 12.35 -45.11 -7.58
C LEU A 9 12.93 -43.76 -8.02
N LEU A 10 13.89 -43.75 -8.94
CA LEU A 10 14.43 -42.52 -9.53
C LEU A 10 13.37 -41.77 -10.34
N VAL A 11 12.60 -42.46 -11.19
CA VAL A 11 11.53 -41.84 -11.99
C VAL A 11 10.42 -41.28 -11.10
N ILE A 12 10.01 -42.02 -10.06
CA ILE A 12 9.01 -41.54 -9.08
C ILE A 12 9.53 -40.33 -8.30
N ALA A 13 10.82 -40.30 -7.92
CA ALA A 13 11.42 -39.14 -7.26
C ALA A 13 11.51 -37.91 -8.19
N PHE A 14 11.80 -38.10 -9.48
CA PHE A 14 11.78 -37.03 -10.48
C PHE A 14 10.36 -36.50 -10.73
N GLU A 15 9.35 -37.36 -10.77
CA GLU A 15 7.95 -36.94 -10.94
C GLU A 15 7.37 -36.27 -9.67
N LEU A 16 7.82 -36.66 -8.47
CA LEU A 16 7.47 -35.99 -7.21
C LEU A 16 8.16 -34.63 -7.07
N CYS A 17 9.42 -34.50 -7.48
CA CYS A 17 10.12 -33.21 -7.50
C CYS A 17 9.58 -32.28 -8.61
N ALA A 18 9.13 -32.81 -9.75
CA ALA A 18 8.54 -32.01 -10.83
C ALA A 18 7.09 -31.55 -10.54
N ASN A 19 6.35 -32.27 -9.68
CA ASN A 19 4.98 -31.91 -9.29
C ASN A 19 4.90 -31.00 -8.06
N GLN A 20 6.02 -30.56 -7.50
CA GLN A 20 6.04 -29.44 -6.56
C GLN A 20 5.96 -28.11 -7.33
N GLN A 21 5.04 -28.01 -8.29
CA GLN A 21 4.59 -26.73 -8.81
C GLN A 21 3.94 -25.99 -7.64
N SER A 22 4.65 -24.98 -7.12
CA SER A 22 4.08 -24.06 -6.14
C SER A 22 2.79 -23.48 -6.71
N LYS A 23 1.66 -23.93 -6.17
CA LYS A 23 0.37 -23.32 -6.46
C LYS A 23 0.41 -21.87 -5.99
N ALA A 24 -0.08 -20.97 -6.84
CA ALA A 24 -0.27 -19.58 -6.46
C ALA A 24 -1.29 -19.50 -5.31
N GLU A 25 -0.90 -18.86 -4.22
CA GLU A 25 -1.77 -18.50 -3.12
C GLU A 25 -2.35 -17.11 -3.39
N VAL A 26 -3.67 -16.96 -3.32
CA VAL A 26 -4.31 -15.65 -3.43
C VAL A 26 -4.23 -14.96 -2.07
N VAL A 27 -3.30 -14.02 -1.93
CA VAL A 27 -3.13 -13.17 -0.73
C VAL A 27 -4.27 -12.15 -0.63
N ARG A 28 -4.69 -11.63 -1.78
CA ARG A 28 -5.82 -10.71 -1.92
C ARG A 28 -6.61 -11.05 -3.18
N ARG A 29 -7.92 -11.20 -3.04
CA ARG A 29 -8.86 -11.40 -4.16
C ARG A 29 -9.04 -10.12 -4.95
N LEU A 30 -9.37 -10.25 -6.23
CA LEU A 30 -9.69 -9.11 -7.10
C LEU A 30 -10.94 -8.36 -6.64
N GLU A 31 -10.76 -7.40 -5.74
CA GLU A 31 -11.84 -6.67 -5.08
C GLU A 31 -11.51 -5.18 -4.97
N LYS A 32 -12.56 -4.36 -4.85
CA LYS A 32 -12.45 -2.91 -4.57
C LYS A 32 -11.87 -2.67 -3.17
N PRO A 33 -11.36 -1.46 -2.87
CA PRO A 33 -10.92 -1.13 -1.52
C PRO A 33 -12.10 -1.19 -0.56
N ALA A 34 -11.90 -1.80 0.62
CA ALA A 34 -12.86 -1.80 1.71
C ALA A 34 -12.92 -0.45 2.41
N LEU A 35 -11.81 0.30 2.43
CA LEU A 35 -11.73 1.66 2.98
C LEU A 35 -11.87 2.71 1.88
N GLN A 36 -12.89 3.57 1.99
CA GLN A 36 -13.15 4.64 1.00
C GLN A 36 -13.53 5.96 1.65
N THR A 37 -13.20 7.06 0.97
CA THR A 37 -13.66 8.40 1.32
C THR A 37 -15.00 8.69 0.66
N LEU A 38 -15.98 9.10 1.45
CA LEU A 38 -17.31 9.51 0.97
C LEU A 38 -17.44 11.03 0.92
N ALA A 39 -16.91 11.73 1.92
CA ALA A 39 -16.94 13.19 1.98
C ALA A 39 -15.73 13.74 2.74
N LEU A 40 -15.27 14.94 2.37
CA LEU A 40 -14.33 15.74 3.13
C LEU A 40 -14.82 17.19 3.13
N SER A 41 -14.72 17.85 4.28
CA SER A 41 -15.03 19.26 4.41
C SER A 41 -14.04 19.96 5.31
N ALA A 42 -13.83 21.25 5.09
CA ALA A 42 -13.16 22.18 5.96
C ALA A 42 -14.17 23.27 6.36
N SER A 43 -14.24 23.58 7.63
CA SER A 43 -15.12 24.61 8.19
C SER A 43 -14.32 25.52 9.12
N PRO A 44 -14.57 26.83 9.15
CA PRO A 44 -13.89 27.72 10.07
C PRO A 44 -14.41 27.47 11.48
N ILE A 45 -13.50 27.41 12.45
CA ILE A 45 -13.82 27.48 13.88
C ILE A 45 -13.79 28.96 14.31
N ASN A 46 -12.79 29.71 13.84
CA ASN A 46 -12.66 31.17 13.96
C ASN A 46 -11.72 31.69 12.86
N ASP A 47 -11.34 32.97 12.90
CA ASP A 47 -10.50 33.63 11.89
C ASP A 47 -9.13 32.99 11.64
N THR A 48 -8.65 32.15 12.58
CA THR A 48 -7.33 31.51 12.54
C THR A 48 -7.37 29.98 12.60
N LEU A 49 -8.55 29.39 12.86
CA LEU A 49 -8.72 27.95 13.08
C LEU A 49 -9.76 27.35 12.13
N SER A 50 -9.50 26.16 11.63
CA SER A 50 -10.43 25.37 10.83
C SER A 50 -10.58 23.94 11.37
N ALA A 51 -11.75 23.35 11.20
CA ALA A 51 -12.01 21.94 11.42
C ALA A 51 -12.16 21.23 10.08
N ARG A 52 -11.47 20.10 9.92
CA ARG A 52 -11.69 19.16 8.82
C ARG A 52 -12.61 18.04 9.25
N THR A 53 -13.63 17.73 8.46
CA THR A 53 -14.50 16.58 8.70
C THR A 53 -14.37 15.62 7.54
N GLY A 54 -14.04 14.36 7.81
CA GLY A 54 -14.10 13.30 6.82
C GLY A 54 -15.20 12.30 7.15
N VAL A 55 -15.88 11.82 6.11
CA VAL A 55 -16.86 10.74 6.18
C VAL A 55 -16.33 9.60 5.33
N PHE A 56 -16.31 8.42 5.89
CA PHE A 56 -15.66 7.25 5.32
C PHE A 56 -16.56 6.04 5.45
N ILE A 57 -16.31 5.05 4.60
CA ILE A 57 -16.83 3.70 4.76
C ILE A 57 -15.66 2.76 5.04
N GLY A 58 -15.87 1.78 5.92
CA GLY A 58 -14.86 0.80 6.24
C GLY A 58 -15.36 -0.26 7.21
N PRO A 59 -14.70 -1.44 7.26
CA PRO A 59 -15.15 -2.55 8.10
C PRO A 59 -15.31 -2.19 9.58
N SER A 60 -16.05 -3.03 10.31
CA SER A 60 -16.35 -2.85 11.72
C SER A 60 -15.12 -2.85 12.65
N ASP A 61 -13.94 -3.27 12.19
CA ASP A 61 -12.68 -3.20 12.96
C ASP A 61 -11.83 -1.96 12.62
N THR A 62 -12.34 -1.03 11.82
CA THR A 62 -11.59 0.15 11.40
C THR A 62 -11.10 0.96 12.60
N GLN A 63 -9.83 1.38 12.54
CA GLN A 63 -9.11 2.21 13.50
C GLN A 63 -8.60 3.48 12.81
N ILE A 64 -8.52 4.58 13.56
CA ILE A 64 -8.12 5.87 13.02
C ILE A 64 -7.02 6.46 13.89
N GLN A 65 -5.96 6.90 13.21
CA GLN A 65 -4.83 7.55 13.81
C GLN A 65 -4.54 8.86 13.09
N PHE A 66 -4.32 9.92 13.85
CA PHE A 66 -3.91 11.22 13.32
C PHE A 66 -2.70 11.72 14.12
N SER A 67 -1.62 12.09 13.42
CA SER A 67 -0.36 12.53 14.06
C SER A 67 0.11 11.59 15.18
N GLY A 68 0.02 10.28 14.94
CA GLY A 68 0.41 9.27 15.93
C GLY A 68 -0.64 8.96 17.01
N GLN A 69 -1.65 9.81 17.21
CA GLN A 69 -2.68 9.63 18.23
C GLN A 69 -3.87 8.83 17.71
N SER A 70 -4.29 7.82 18.47
CA SER A 70 -5.51 7.04 18.16
C SER A 70 -6.75 7.84 18.56
N MET A 71 -7.75 7.89 17.68
CA MET A 71 -8.99 8.63 17.91
C MET A 71 -10.18 7.69 18.11
N LYS A 72 -11.17 8.12 18.91
CA LYS A 72 -12.46 7.42 19.01
C LYS A 72 -13.27 7.65 17.75
N ILE A 73 -13.92 6.59 17.27
CA ILE A 73 -14.72 6.60 16.05
C ILE A 73 -16.19 6.55 16.45
N ASN A 74 -16.98 7.48 15.94
CA ASN A 74 -18.43 7.36 15.97
C ASN A 74 -18.86 6.59 14.72
N LYS A 75 -19.30 5.34 14.93
CA LYS A 75 -19.84 4.50 13.85
C LYS A 75 -21.32 4.76 13.69
N GLU A 76 -21.71 5.09 12.49
CA GLU A 76 -23.09 5.26 12.06
C GLU A 76 -23.59 3.93 11.44
N GLU A 77 -24.84 3.89 10.97
CA GLU A 77 -25.37 2.74 10.26
C GLU A 77 -24.60 2.46 8.96
N ASN A 78 -24.53 1.19 8.54
CA ASN A 78 -23.91 0.74 7.29
C ASN A 78 -22.39 0.95 7.18
N ASP A 79 -21.63 0.72 8.26
CA ASP A 79 -20.15 0.79 8.26
C ASP A 79 -19.59 2.17 7.86
N VAL A 80 -20.44 3.21 7.94
CA VAL A 80 -20.06 4.60 7.75
C VAL A 80 -19.56 5.17 9.07
N PHE A 81 -18.49 5.95 9.02
CA PHE A 81 -17.99 6.67 10.18
C PHE A 81 -17.49 8.06 9.80
N SER A 82 -17.56 8.96 10.77
CA SER A 82 -17.10 10.33 10.62
C SER A 82 -15.92 10.63 11.56
N VAL A 83 -14.99 11.44 11.05
CA VAL A 83 -13.84 11.96 11.79
C VAL A 83 -13.86 13.46 11.67
N ARG A 84 -13.79 14.15 12.81
CA ARG A 84 -13.57 15.59 12.84
C ARG A 84 -12.21 15.87 13.44
N LEU A 85 -11.37 16.52 12.65
CA LEU A 85 -10.04 17.00 13.02
C LEU A 85 -10.08 18.52 13.18
N THR A 86 -9.46 19.08 14.21
CA THR A 86 -9.37 20.52 14.47
C THR A 86 -7.95 21.04 14.24
N THR A 87 -7.77 22.32 13.84
CA THR A 87 -6.45 22.94 13.58
C THR A 87 -5.44 22.77 14.71
N THR A 88 -5.89 22.72 15.97
CA THR A 88 -5.03 22.42 17.12
C THR A 88 -4.35 21.06 17.01
N GLU A 89 -4.97 20.07 16.37
CA GLU A 89 -4.39 18.76 16.12
C GLU A 89 -3.39 18.79 14.94
N PHE A 90 -3.61 19.65 13.93
CA PHE A 90 -2.70 19.83 12.80
C PHE A 90 -1.37 20.49 13.18
N ASN A 91 -1.35 21.29 14.26
CA ASN A 91 -0.16 21.98 14.76
C ASN A 91 0.71 21.11 15.69
N LEU A 92 0.34 19.85 15.96
CA LEU A 92 0.98 19.04 17.02
C LEU A 92 2.37 18.46 16.70
N GLU A 93 2.97 18.64 15.52
CA GLU A 93 4.42 18.48 15.37
C GLU A 93 4.99 19.50 14.39
N ALA A 94 5.45 20.64 14.93
CA ALA A 94 6.16 21.69 14.19
C ALA A 94 7.59 21.30 13.77
N ASN A 95 8.06 20.08 14.09
CA ASN A 95 9.43 19.62 13.82
C ASN A 95 9.54 18.53 12.75
N SER A 96 8.44 18.15 12.08
CA SER A 96 8.51 17.19 10.97
C SER A 96 8.18 17.88 9.64
N PRO A 97 9.08 17.89 8.65
CA PRO A 97 8.83 18.55 7.36
C PRO A 97 7.62 17.94 6.60
N PHE A 98 7.13 16.76 6.99
CA PHE A 98 5.99 16.07 6.36
C PHE A 98 5.06 15.29 7.32
N GLY A 99 5.32 15.26 8.63
CA GLY A 99 4.77 14.23 9.54
C GLY A 99 3.42 14.48 10.21
N SER A 100 2.98 15.73 10.41
CA SER A 100 1.86 16.06 11.32
C SER A 100 0.48 16.26 10.66
N ARG A 101 0.30 15.84 9.41
CA ARG A 101 -0.92 16.14 8.63
C ARG A 101 -1.57 14.94 7.97
N MET A 102 -1.12 13.75 8.33
CA MET A 102 -1.58 12.50 7.74
C MET A 102 -2.67 11.87 8.62
N LEU A 103 -3.90 11.84 8.11
CA LEU A 103 -4.92 10.95 8.64
C LEU A 103 -4.65 9.54 8.14
N LYS A 104 -4.55 8.58 9.06
CA LYS A 104 -4.40 7.16 8.76
C LYS A 104 -5.64 6.43 9.25
N ILE A 105 -6.24 5.66 8.36
CA ILE A 105 -7.42 4.84 8.61
C ILE A 105 -7.00 3.41 8.26
N LYS A 106 -7.13 2.46 9.19
CA LYS A 106 -6.65 1.08 9.03
C LYS A 106 -7.74 0.09 9.41
N SER A 107 -7.87 -0.98 8.63
CA SER A 107 -8.62 -2.18 9.01
C SER A 107 -7.67 -3.38 8.97
N ASN A 108 -7.60 -4.13 10.06
CA ASN A 108 -6.76 -5.32 10.13
C ASN A 108 -7.45 -6.49 9.40
N SER A 109 -8.78 -6.58 9.50
CA SER A 109 -9.57 -7.63 8.85
C SER A 109 -9.49 -7.56 7.33
N ALA A 110 -9.53 -6.35 6.74
CA ALA A 110 -9.34 -6.15 5.31
C ALA A 110 -7.86 -6.15 4.87
N LYS A 111 -6.91 -6.12 5.82
CA LYS A 111 -5.48 -5.85 5.57
C LYS A 111 -5.25 -4.57 4.75
N GLU A 112 -6.00 -3.51 5.06
CA GLU A 112 -5.97 -2.25 4.30
C GLU A 112 -5.65 -1.05 5.19
N ALA A 113 -4.98 -0.04 4.63
CA ALA A 113 -4.96 1.30 5.20
C ALA A 113 -5.13 2.38 4.14
N MET A 114 -6.03 3.31 4.40
CA MET A 114 -6.15 4.57 3.67
C MET A 114 -5.41 5.67 4.41
N ARG A 115 -4.64 6.48 3.69
CA ARG A 115 -3.94 7.64 4.24
C ARG A 115 -4.30 8.87 3.43
N ILE A 116 -4.57 9.97 4.13
CA ILE A 116 -4.93 11.25 3.53
C ILE A 116 -4.01 12.31 4.10
N LEU A 117 -3.18 12.88 3.24
CA LEU A 117 -2.31 13.99 3.58
C LEU A 117 -3.05 15.29 3.33
N PHE A 118 -3.38 16.02 4.39
CA PHE A 118 -4.12 17.27 4.28
C PHE A 118 -3.20 18.48 4.03
N ASN A 119 -3.61 19.40 3.15
CA ASN A 119 -3.03 20.75 3.01
C ASN A 119 -3.20 21.59 4.28
N LEU A 120 -2.37 22.62 4.50
CA LEU A 120 -2.52 23.60 5.57
C LEU A 120 -3.50 24.73 5.25
N ASN A 121 -3.54 25.18 3.99
CA ASN A 121 -4.16 26.45 3.61
C ASN A 121 -5.56 26.27 3.01
N SER A 122 -6.40 25.46 3.65
CA SER A 122 -7.78 25.29 3.16
C SER A 122 -8.70 26.37 3.73
N ASN A 123 -9.26 27.20 2.84
CA ASN A 123 -10.42 28.01 3.15
C ASN A 123 -11.64 27.14 3.51
N ALA A 124 -12.64 27.75 4.16
CA ALA A 124 -13.92 27.11 4.46
C ALA A 124 -14.58 26.54 3.19
N ARG A 125 -14.49 25.23 2.97
CA ARG A 125 -14.91 24.58 1.73
C ARG A 125 -15.33 23.15 1.99
N ARG A 126 -16.37 22.69 1.29
CA ARG A 126 -16.80 21.29 1.29
C ARG A 126 -16.49 20.68 -0.06
N GLU A 127 -15.91 19.48 -0.06
CA GLU A 127 -15.74 18.68 -1.25
C GLU A 127 -16.62 17.42 -1.12
N THR A 128 -17.23 17.02 -2.23
CA THR A 128 -17.99 15.77 -2.34
C THR A 128 -17.61 15.00 -3.60
N LYS A 129 -16.62 15.50 -4.34
CA LYS A 129 -16.01 14.86 -5.50
C LYS A 129 -14.53 14.70 -5.18
N PHE A 130 -14.07 13.46 -5.19
CA PHE A 130 -12.70 13.06 -4.92
C PHE A 130 -12.28 12.04 -5.96
N HIS A 131 -10.98 11.82 -6.10
CA HIS A 131 -10.48 10.65 -6.79
C HIS A 131 -10.97 9.41 -6.04
N LEU A 132 -11.93 8.70 -6.63
CA LEU A 132 -12.46 7.48 -6.06
C LEU A 132 -11.58 6.33 -6.53
N ASN A 133 -11.00 5.60 -5.59
CA ASN A 133 -10.24 4.43 -5.95
C ASN A 133 -11.22 3.30 -6.34
N ASN A 134 -11.54 3.26 -7.64
CA ASN A 134 -12.35 2.20 -8.24
C ASN A 134 -11.55 0.97 -8.67
N CYS A 135 -10.23 1.01 -8.47
CA CYS A 135 -9.33 -0.09 -8.81
C CYS A 135 -9.73 -1.36 -8.07
N LYS A 136 -9.81 -2.45 -8.81
CA LYS A 136 -9.83 -3.80 -8.23
C LYS A 136 -8.42 -4.34 -8.25
N ILE A 137 -7.98 -4.93 -7.15
CA ILE A 137 -6.59 -5.36 -6.98
C ILE A 137 -6.58 -6.78 -6.47
N GLU A 138 -5.90 -7.64 -7.19
CA GLU A 138 -5.57 -9.00 -6.80
C GLU A 138 -4.08 -9.09 -6.49
N ILE A 139 -3.72 -9.85 -5.47
CA ILE A 139 -2.32 -10.14 -5.14
C ILE A 139 -2.18 -11.65 -4.97
N GLU A 140 -1.34 -12.25 -5.82
CA GLU A 140 -0.93 -13.64 -5.72
C GLU A 140 0.47 -13.76 -5.14
N LYS A 141 0.72 -14.83 -4.37
CA LYS A 141 2.02 -15.24 -3.86
C LYS A 141 2.38 -16.60 -4.46
N ARG A 142 3.63 -16.77 -4.88
CA ARG A 142 4.19 -18.04 -5.37
C ARG A 142 5.54 -18.29 -4.72
N GLU A 143 5.74 -19.48 -4.17
CA GLU A 143 6.99 -19.89 -3.55
C GLU A 143 7.83 -20.69 -4.56
N ASN A 144 8.97 -20.18 -4.97
CA ASN A 144 9.85 -20.85 -5.93
C ASN A 144 11.18 -21.20 -5.27
N GLY A 145 11.17 -22.26 -4.46
CA GLY A 145 12.35 -22.68 -3.68
C GLY A 145 12.78 -21.62 -2.68
N THR A 146 13.92 -20.96 -2.93
CA THR A 146 14.49 -19.93 -2.05
C THR A 146 13.88 -18.54 -2.27
N GLN A 147 13.06 -18.38 -3.31
CA GLN A 147 12.44 -17.11 -3.66
C GLN A 147 10.93 -17.13 -3.44
N THR A 148 10.36 -15.98 -3.11
CA THR A 148 8.91 -15.77 -3.09
C THR A 148 8.56 -14.64 -4.03
N GLU A 149 7.70 -14.93 -5.01
CA GLU A 149 7.15 -13.94 -5.93
C GLU A 149 5.78 -13.48 -5.46
N TYR A 150 5.56 -12.18 -5.49
CA TYR A 150 4.26 -11.54 -5.35
C TYR A 150 3.90 -10.84 -6.66
N LYS A 151 2.74 -11.17 -7.20
CA LYS A 151 2.20 -10.57 -8.43
C LYS A 151 0.92 -9.82 -8.07
N ALA A 152 0.91 -8.51 -8.27
CA ALA A 152 -0.31 -7.71 -8.18
C ALA A 152 -0.87 -7.48 -9.58
N ARG A 153 -2.17 -7.72 -9.74
CA ARG A 153 -2.93 -7.43 -10.95
C ARG A 153 -3.99 -6.40 -10.62
N VAL A 154 -4.05 -5.36 -11.44
CA VAL A 154 -4.92 -4.21 -11.21
C VAL A 154 -5.91 -4.08 -12.37
N GLU A 155 -7.18 -3.82 -12.06
CA GLU A 155 -8.24 -3.61 -13.06
C GLU A 155 -9.10 -2.40 -12.73
N ASN A 156 -9.81 -1.88 -13.75
CA ASN A 156 -10.82 -0.81 -13.62
C ASN A 156 -10.29 0.48 -12.98
N CYS A 157 -9.05 0.83 -13.28
CA CYS A 157 -8.43 2.11 -12.91
C CYS A 157 -8.37 3.11 -14.07
N ALA A 158 -8.94 2.78 -15.24
CA ALA A 158 -8.60 3.40 -16.52
C ALA A 158 -9.25 4.76 -16.79
N ASP A 159 -10.14 5.24 -15.92
CA ASP A 159 -10.93 6.45 -16.19
C ASP A 159 -10.41 7.72 -15.47
N GLU A 160 -9.30 7.64 -14.72
CA GLU A 160 -8.75 8.80 -14.02
C GLU A 160 -7.23 8.89 -14.22
N ASP A 161 -6.79 9.80 -15.11
CA ASP A 161 -5.40 10.25 -15.18
C ASP A 161 -4.92 10.67 -13.78
N GLY A 162 -3.81 10.10 -13.28
CA GLY A 162 -3.19 10.54 -12.02
C GLY A 162 -3.08 9.50 -10.89
N PHE A 163 -3.42 8.22 -11.14
CA PHE A 163 -3.14 7.14 -10.19
C PHE A 163 -1.73 6.54 -10.38
N GLU A 164 -0.89 6.64 -9.35
CA GLU A 164 0.37 5.89 -9.23
C GLU A 164 0.10 4.56 -8.51
N LYS A 165 0.67 3.46 -9.01
CA LYS A 165 0.47 2.10 -8.48
C LYS A 165 1.81 1.38 -8.39
N TYR A 166 2.12 0.76 -7.26
CA TYR A 166 3.42 0.10 -7.03
C TYR A 166 3.41 -0.72 -5.74
N PHE A 167 4.24 -1.76 -5.66
CA PHE A 167 4.61 -2.33 -4.36
C PHE A 167 5.57 -1.41 -3.62
N VAL A 168 5.52 -1.47 -2.29
CA VAL A 168 6.47 -0.84 -1.37
C VAL A 168 6.97 -1.88 -0.38
N LEU A 169 8.28 -1.90 -0.16
CA LEU A 169 8.95 -2.76 0.79
C LEU A 169 9.97 -1.95 1.61
N ASP A 170 9.88 -2.02 2.93
CA ASP A 170 10.86 -1.42 3.83
C ASP A 170 11.81 -2.51 4.37
N LEU A 171 13.08 -2.44 3.95
CA LEU A 171 14.17 -3.32 4.39
C LEU A 171 14.91 -2.69 5.57
N ASN A 172 14.99 -3.41 6.69
CA ASN A 172 15.76 -3.03 7.87
C ASN A 172 16.95 -3.95 8.04
N PHE A 173 18.14 -3.36 8.04
CA PHE A 173 19.42 -4.04 8.17
C PHE A 173 19.82 -4.14 9.64
N LYS A 174 20.57 -5.17 10.00
CA LYS A 174 21.10 -5.35 11.36
C LYS A 174 21.99 -4.18 11.83
N SER A 175 22.63 -3.45 10.91
CA SER A 175 23.38 -2.23 11.22
C SER A 175 22.52 -1.11 11.81
N GLY A 176 21.19 -1.20 11.70
CA GLY A 176 20.24 -0.14 12.03
C GLY A 176 19.84 0.71 10.82
N ASP A 177 20.46 0.50 9.66
CA ASP A 177 20.07 1.17 8.42
C ASP A 177 18.70 0.68 7.93
N ALA A 178 17.94 1.58 7.32
CA ALA A 178 16.65 1.28 6.70
C ALA A 178 16.66 1.74 5.24
N SER A 179 16.00 0.98 4.37
CA SER A 179 15.84 1.35 2.96
C SER A 179 14.47 0.96 2.46
N GLN A 180 13.78 1.93 1.88
CA GLN A 180 12.53 1.68 1.16
C GLN A 180 12.84 1.41 -0.30
N ILE A 181 12.24 0.35 -0.84
CA ILE A 181 12.21 0.07 -2.27
C ILE A 181 10.76 0.04 -2.74
N TYR A 182 10.52 0.49 -3.97
CA TYR A 182 9.21 0.51 -4.58
C TYR A 182 9.28 0.10 -6.04
N SER A 183 8.17 -0.38 -6.61
CA SER A 183 8.14 -0.85 -7.99
C SER A 183 8.53 0.25 -8.96
N LEU A 184 9.50 -0.04 -9.82
CA LEU A 184 9.97 0.82 -10.90
C LEU A 184 9.81 0.11 -12.25
N ASP A 185 9.82 0.85 -13.35
CA ASP A 185 9.87 0.22 -14.67
C ASP A 185 11.15 -0.60 -14.78
N LEU A 186 11.01 -1.91 -15.03
CA LEU A 186 12.14 -2.84 -15.15
C LEU A 186 13.18 -2.41 -16.19
N ASN A 187 12.72 -1.76 -17.25
CA ASN A 187 13.57 -1.28 -18.35
C ASN A 187 13.86 0.23 -18.26
N GLY A 188 13.35 0.90 -17.22
CA GLY A 188 13.54 2.33 -17.00
C GLY A 188 14.91 2.66 -16.38
N PRO A 189 15.38 3.91 -16.52
CA PRO A 189 16.69 4.32 -15.98
C PRO A 189 16.74 4.28 -14.44
N ASP A 190 15.61 4.46 -13.77
CA ASP A 190 15.55 4.55 -12.30
C ASP A 190 15.74 3.19 -11.61
N ILE A 191 15.50 2.07 -12.30
CA ILE A 191 15.67 0.71 -11.74
C ILE A 191 17.10 0.48 -11.25
N GLN A 192 18.07 1.15 -11.86
CA GLN A 192 19.49 1.04 -11.50
C GLN A 192 19.79 1.64 -10.12
N ARG A 193 19.02 2.65 -9.68
CA ARG A 193 19.21 3.30 -8.37
C ARG A 193 18.92 2.35 -7.21
N VAL A 194 18.06 1.36 -7.43
CA VAL A 194 17.67 0.35 -6.42
C VAL A 194 18.33 -1.01 -6.65
N SER A 195 19.16 -1.15 -7.70
CA SER A 195 19.80 -2.42 -8.08
C SER A 195 20.66 -3.04 -6.99
N LYS A 196 21.29 -2.22 -6.13
CA LYS A 196 22.05 -2.68 -4.95
C LYS A 196 21.24 -3.56 -3.99
N TYR A 197 19.90 -3.45 -4.01
CA TYR A 197 19.01 -4.24 -3.16
C TYR A 197 18.51 -5.53 -3.83
N PHE A 198 18.80 -5.76 -5.12
CA PHE A 198 18.29 -6.92 -5.87
C PHE A 198 18.83 -8.26 -5.39
N LYS A 199 19.91 -8.27 -4.59
CA LYS A 199 20.32 -9.44 -3.83
C LYS A 199 19.19 -9.96 -2.94
N TYR A 200 18.41 -9.05 -2.34
CA TYR A 200 17.38 -9.34 -1.34
C TYR A 200 15.97 -9.27 -1.90
N ALA A 201 15.67 -8.20 -2.66
CA ALA A 201 14.33 -7.96 -3.17
C ALA A 201 14.39 -7.16 -4.47
N LYS A 202 13.57 -7.59 -5.44
CA LYS A 202 13.42 -6.92 -6.74
C LYS A 202 11.94 -6.62 -6.96
N THR A 203 11.58 -5.35 -7.03
CA THR A 203 10.20 -4.92 -7.27
C THR A 203 10.11 -4.08 -8.54
N TYR A 204 9.17 -4.40 -9.43
CA TYR A 204 9.09 -3.79 -10.76
C TYR A 204 7.72 -3.94 -11.42
N TYR A 205 7.52 -3.18 -12.48
CA TYR A 205 6.51 -3.43 -13.52
C TYR A 205 7.16 -3.42 -14.89
N THR A 206 6.45 -3.87 -15.92
CA THR A 206 6.91 -3.76 -17.31
C THR A 206 5.90 -2.97 -18.12
N SER A 207 6.38 -2.17 -19.07
CA SER A 207 5.49 -1.45 -19.99
C SER A 207 4.70 -2.37 -20.92
N THR A 208 5.15 -3.62 -21.10
CA THR A 208 4.50 -4.63 -21.94
C THR A 208 3.36 -5.37 -21.23
N GLU A 209 3.41 -5.51 -19.91
CA GLU A 209 2.33 -6.10 -19.11
C GLU A 209 1.65 -4.99 -18.28
N ARG A 210 0.69 -4.31 -18.91
CA ARG A 210 -0.04 -3.22 -18.26
C ARG A 210 -0.72 -3.68 -16.97
N ASP A 211 -0.77 -2.76 -16.01
CA ASP A 211 -1.47 -2.94 -14.72
C ASP A 211 -1.06 -4.19 -13.93
N THR A 212 0.15 -4.69 -14.18
CA THR A 212 0.74 -5.82 -13.46
C THR A 212 2.07 -5.42 -12.85
N TYR A 213 2.23 -5.78 -11.57
CA TYR A 213 3.38 -5.42 -10.76
C TYR A 213 3.93 -6.67 -10.07
N TYR A 214 5.23 -6.68 -9.84
CA TYR A 214 5.95 -7.82 -9.31
C TYR A 214 6.84 -7.40 -8.13
N THR A 215 6.94 -8.27 -7.14
CA THR A 215 8.00 -8.23 -6.13
C THR A 215 8.52 -9.63 -5.91
N ILE A 216 9.82 -9.84 -6.12
CA ILE A 216 10.50 -11.11 -5.86
C ILE A 216 11.39 -10.92 -4.65
N LEU A 217 11.17 -11.72 -3.61
CA LEU A 217 11.98 -11.76 -2.39
C LEU A 217 12.91 -12.97 -2.44
N ASN A 218 14.17 -12.76 -2.09
CA ASN A 218 15.15 -13.82 -1.88
C ASN A 218 15.27 -14.09 -0.38
N ASN A 219 14.43 -14.98 0.14
CA ASN A 219 14.30 -15.22 1.58
C ASN A 219 15.62 -15.70 2.17
N SER A 220 16.34 -16.58 1.47
CA SER A 220 17.64 -17.07 1.94
C SER A 220 18.70 -15.96 2.05
N ALA A 221 18.69 -14.97 1.15
CA ALA A 221 19.61 -13.84 1.25
C ALA A 221 19.22 -12.83 2.34
N LEU A 222 17.92 -12.62 2.55
CA LEU A 222 17.40 -11.81 3.67
C LEU A 222 17.81 -12.43 5.01
N GLU A 223 17.63 -13.75 5.16
CA GLU A 223 17.99 -14.49 6.38
C GLU A 223 19.52 -14.48 6.61
N ALA A 224 20.32 -14.77 5.58
CA ALA A 224 21.78 -14.84 5.71
C ALA A 224 22.42 -13.52 6.14
N ASP A 225 21.83 -12.40 5.73
CA ASP A 225 22.32 -11.05 6.03
C ASP A 225 21.53 -10.39 7.19
N GLU A 226 20.65 -11.14 7.86
CA GLU A 226 19.83 -10.69 8.99
C GLU A 226 19.01 -9.41 8.68
N ILE A 227 18.43 -9.35 7.47
CA ILE A 227 17.60 -8.25 7.01
C ILE A 227 16.13 -8.61 7.22
N THR A 228 15.39 -7.69 7.83
CA THR A 228 13.95 -7.86 8.08
C THR A 228 13.13 -6.95 7.17
N ILE A 229 11.98 -7.44 6.74
CA ILE A 229 10.97 -6.64 6.06
C ILE A 229 9.98 -6.16 7.12
N THR A 230 9.90 -4.85 7.33
CA THR A 230 9.00 -4.28 8.37
C THR A 230 7.71 -3.72 7.81
N ASN A 231 7.65 -3.53 6.50
CA ASN A 231 6.47 -3.03 5.81
C ASN A 231 6.45 -3.62 4.40
N PHE A 232 5.37 -4.30 4.05
CA PHE A 232 5.18 -4.84 2.71
C PHE A 232 3.72 -4.69 2.29
N HIS A 233 3.50 -3.90 1.25
CA HIS A 233 2.15 -3.62 0.75
C HIS A 233 2.19 -3.22 -0.72
N PHE A 234 1.05 -3.37 -1.38
CA PHE A 234 0.77 -2.71 -2.64
C PHE A 234 0.11 -1.37 -2.38
N THR A 235 0.48 -0.34 -3.14
CA THR A 235 -0.03 1.03 -3.00
C THR A 235 -0.72 1.45 -4.27
N VAL A 236 -1.91 2.04 -4.12
CA VAL A 236 -2.54 2.90 -5.12
C VAL A 236 -2.59 4.30 -4.53
N SER A 237 -2.13 5.31 -5.25
CA SER A 237 -2.15 6.69 -4.79
C SER A 237 -2.61 7.66 -5.86
N SER A 238 -3.32 8.72 -5.45
CA SER A 238 -3.77 9.80 -6.32
C SER A 238 -3.58 11.16 -5.65
N LYS A 239 -3.55 12.20 -6.48
CA LYS A 239 -3.37 13.60 -6.08
C LYS A 239 -4.50 14.42 -6.70
N SER A 240 -5.25 15.18 -5.90
CA SER A 240 -6.36 16.00 -6.40
C SER A 240 -5.93 17.31 -7.11
N ASN A 241 -4.70 17.78 -6.90
CA ASN A 241 -4.07 18.95 -7.54
C ASN A 241 -2.54 18.83 -7.36
N PRO A 242 -1.64 19.31 -8.25
CA PRO A 242 -0.19 19.22 -8.02
C PRO A 242 0.40 20.18 -6.96
N SER A 243 -0.30 21.25 -6.52
CA SER A 243 0.29 22.26 -5.61
C SER A 243 -0.14 22.13 -4.14
N LEU A 244 0.83 21.81 -3.27
CA LEU A 244 0.72 21.80 -1.79
C LEU A 244 0.43 23.19 -1.18
N PHE A 245 0.54 24.26 -1.96
CA PHE A 245 0.36 25.65 -1.52
C PHE A 245 -0.88 26.31 -2.15
N SER A 246 -1.72 25.54 -2.85
CA SER A 246 -2.99 26.03 -3.37
C SER A 246 -4.03 26.23 -2.26
N ASP A 247 -5.01 27.09 -2.51
CA ASP A 247 -6.15 27.34 -1.61
C ASP A 247 -7.20 26.21 -1.64
N ASP A 248 -6.99 25.18 -2.48
CA ASP A 248 -7.84 24.02 -2.58
C ASP A 248 -7.64 23.08 -1.38
N LEU A 249 -8.63 22.21 -1.13
CA LEU A 249 -8.55 21.08 -0.19
C LEU A 249 -7.60 19.99 -0.76
N TYR A 250 -6.39 20.38 -1.13
CA TYR A 250 -5.35 19.50 -1.63
C TYR A 250 -5.18 18.35 -0.64
N SER A 251 -5.34 17.15 -1.17
CA SER A 251 -5.12 15.93 -0.43
C SER A 251 -4.45 14.91 -1.33
N THR A 252 -3.39 14.29 -0.79
CA THR A 252 -2.81 13.10 -1.41
C THR A 252 -3.42 11.88 -0.73
N TYR A 253 -3.97 10.98 -1.54
CA TYR A 253 -4.63 9.78 -1.08
C TYR A 253 -3.74 8.58 -1.34
N TYR A 254 -3.62 7.71 -0.36
CA TYR A 254 -2.90 6.45 -0.47
C TYR A 254 -3.80 5.32 0.03
N TRP A 255 -4.02 4.30 -0.79
CA TRP A 255 -4.62 3.04 -0.40
C TRP A 255 -3.53 1.97 -0.38
N ASN A 256 -3.27 1.43 0.79
CA ASN A 256 -2.23 0.42 1.02
C ASN A 256 -2.89 -0.93 1.31
N TYR A 257 -2.49 -1.95 0.57
CA TYR A 257 -2.97 -3.33 0.67
C TYR A 257 -1.83 -4.19 1.22
N TYR A 258 -1.90 -4.52 2.51
CA TYR A 258 -0.85 -5.23 3.22
C TYR A 258 -0.86 -6.73 2.90
N ILE A 259 0.33 -7.31 2.83
CA ILE A 259 0.59 -8.71 2.50
C ILE A 259 0.77 -9.51 3.79
#